data_AF-A0A915CAX7-F1
#
_entry.id   AF-A0A915CAX7-F1
#
_cell.length_a   1.000
_cell.length_b   1.000
_cell.length_c   1.000
_cell.angle_alpha   90.00
_cell.angle_beta   90.00
_cell.angle_gamma   90.00
#
_symmetry.space_group_name_H-M   'P 1'
#
loop_
_entity.id
_entity.type
_entity.pdbx_description
1 polymer ?
#
loop_
_entity_poly.entity_id
_entity_poly.type
_entity_poly.pdbx_seq_one_letter_code
_entity_poly.pdbx_strand_id
1 'polypeptide(L)'
;MKEGKPYKKIAFTERSCVVCVARRPSESEGPSDDSKCSLISFTLSASHRITDAQFRDSHSDISASDVVGRCIDELCCKDDKSVLDTLLDSVAECSAELRLCIKDYIISTRAHTLKTNNSDEPLVLECAVMRLELLVI
;
A
#
# COMPACT_ATOMS: atom_id res chain seq x y z
N MET A 1 19.85 -59.52 23.56
CA MET A 1 19.89 -58.98 22.19
C MET A 1 18.47 -58.80 21.70
N LYS A 2 17.99 -57.55 21.62
CA LYS A 2 16.78 -57.17 20.87
C LYS A 2 17.10 -55.84 20.19
N GLU A 3 17.20 -55.89 18.87
CA GLU A 3 17.49 -54.72 18.03
C GLU A 3 16.30 -53.76 18.04
N GLY A 4 16.59 -52.49 18.34
CA GLY A 4 15.65 -51.38 18.23
C GLY A 4 15.83 -50.67 16.89
N LYS A 5 14.72 -50.46 16.19
CA LYS A 5 14.46 -49.33 15.29
C LYS A 5 13.22 -48.61 15.83
N PRO A 6 12.90 -47.35 15.46
CA PRO A 6 13.42 -46.46 14.41
C PRO A 6 13.92 -45.12 15.03
N TYR A 7 14.30 -44.04 14.35
CA TYR A 7 13.47 -43.02 13.67
C TYR A 7 14.33 -42.15 12.73
N LYS A 8 13.76 -41.77 11.58
CA LYS A 8 14.34 -40.88 10.57
C LYS A 8 14.56 -39.47 11.16
N LYS A 9 15.78 -38.93 10.99
CA LYS A 9 16.08 -37.50 11.15
C LYS A 9 15.30 -36.71 10.10
N ILE A 10 14.40 -35.83 10.55
CA ILE A 10 13.75 -34.82 9.70
C ILE A 10 14.59 -33.56 9.86
N ALA A 11 15.14 -33.07 8.75
CA ALA A 11 15.86 -31.80 8.71
C ALA A 11 14.85 -30.67 8.96
N PHE A 12 15.06 -29.90 10.02
CA PHE A 12 14.35 -28.64 10.21
C PHE A 12 15.00 -27.59 9.29
N THR A 13 14.34 -27.32 8.16
CA THR A 13 14.64 -26.15 7.35
C THR A 13 14.27 -24.90 8.14
N GLU A 14 15.25 -24.03 8.36
CA GLU A 14 15.11 -22.71 8.95
C GLU A 14 14.10 -21.90 8.12
N ARG A 15 12.90 -21.68 8.66
CA ARG A 15 11.93 -20.76 8.09
C ARG A 15 12.14 -19.41 8.74
N SER A 16 12.77 -18.51 8.00
CA SER A 16 12.79 -17.07 8.28
C SER A 16 11.34 -16.60 8.52
N CYS A 17 11.06 -16.14 9.72
CA CYS A 17 9.75 -15.65 10.12
C CYS A 17 9.57 -14.22 9.59
N VAL A 18 8.80 -14.08 8.51
CA VAL A 18 8.18 -12.81 8.15
C VAL A 18 7.21 -12.45 9.27
N VAL A 19 7.50 -11.38 10.00
CA VAL A 19 6.61 -10.84 11.03
C VAL A 19 5.46 -10.15 10.33
N CYS A 20 4.35 -10.86 10.12
CA CYS A 20 3.09 -10.25 9.72
C CYS A 20 2.47 -9.54 10.93
N VAL A 21 2.54 -8.22 10.99
CA VAL A 21 1.80 -7.42 11.96
C VAL A 21 0.35 -7.34 11.50
N ALA A 22 -0.46 -8.34 11.85
CA ALA A 22 -1.90 -8.25 11.69
C ALA A 22 -2.47 -7.34 12.78
N ARG A 23 -2.88 -6.11 12.42
CA ARG A 23 -3.76 -5.32 13.28
C ARG A 23 -5.09 -6.08 13.39
N ARG A 24 -5.53 -6.29 14.63
CA ARG A 24 -6.76 -6.99 14.99
C ARG A 24 -7.95 -6.25 14.33
N PRO A 25 -8.71 -6.86 13.41
CA PRO A 25 -9.94 -6.23 12.94
C PRO A 25 -10.94 -6.27 14.11
N SER A 26 -11.47 -5.11 14.48
CA SER A 26 -12.65 -5.04 15.33
C SER A 26 -13.77 -5.81 14.63
N GLU A 27 -14.39 -6.74 15.34
CA GLU A 27 -15.50 -7.57 14.83
C GLU A 27 -16.70 -6.70 14.46
N SER A 28 -16.79 -6.22 13.22
CA SER A 28 -18.03 -5.73 12.58
C SER A 28 -17.86 -5.39 11.09
N GLU A 29 -17.12 -6.16 10.29
CA GLU A 29 -17.17 -5.97 8.83
C GLU A 29 -17.26 -7.35 8.16
N GLY A 30 -18.39 -7.60 7.50
CA GLY A 30 -18.56 -8.72 6.58
C GLY A 30 -17.60 -8.59 5.39
N PRO A 31 -17.67 -9.47 4.38
CA PRO A 31 -16.83 -9.33 3.19
C PRO A 31 -17.14 -7.97 2.54
N SER A 32 -16.23 -7.00 2.70
CA SER A 32 -16.33 -5.71 2.03
C SER A 32 -16.31 -5.98 0.54
N ASP A 33 -17.40 -5.62 -0.12
CA ASP A 33 -17.54 -5.63 -1.56
C ASP A 33 -16.57 -4.57 -2.13
N ASP A 34 -15.32 -4.95 -2.39
CA ASP A 34 -14.24 -4.12 -2.95
C ASP A 34 -14.63 -3.44 -4.29
N SER A 35 -15.78 -3.83 -4.88
CA SER A 35 -16.32 -3.29 -6.13
C SER A 35 -16.87 -1.86 -6.02
N LYS A 36 -16.86 -1.22 -4.84
CA LYS A 36 -17.37 0.15 -4.62
C LYS A 36 -16.35 1.14 -4.04
N CYS A 37 -15.09 0.75 -3.88
CA CYS A 37 -14.08 1.67 -3.33
C CYS A 37 -13.61 2.66 -4.40
N SER A 38 -13.65 3.97 -4.09
CA SER A 38 -13.01 4.98 -4.93
C SER A 38 -11.52 4.66 -5.05
N LEU A 39 -10.95 4.79 -6.25
CA LEU A 39 -9.56 4.44 -6.52
C LEU A 39 -8.82 5.68 -6.99
N ILE A 40 -7.63 5.91 -6.43
CA ILE A 40 -6.71 6.95 -6.89
C ILE A 40 -5.45 6.26 -7.42
N SER A 41 -5.14 6.42 -8.69
CA SER A 41 -3.95 5.84 -9.31
C SER A 41 -2.95 6.95 -9.63
N PHE A 42 -1.78 6.92 -8.99
CA PHE A 42 -0.69 7.85 -9.23
C PHE A 42 0.36 7.21 -10.12
N THR A 43 0.72 7.87 -11.22
CA THR A 43 1.90 7.51 -12.00
C THR A 43 3.08 8.31 -11.47
N LEU A 44 4.13 7.61 -11.06
CA LEU A 44 5.32 8.16 -10.44
C LEU A 44 6.52 8.05 -11.39
N SER A 45 7.29 9.12 -11.48
CA SER A 45 8.63 9.11 -12.08
C SER A 45 9.65 8.39 -11.20
N ALA A 46 10.86 8.17 -11.73
CA ALA A 46 11.99 7.59 -10.99
C ALA A 46 12.38 8.37 -9.72
N SER A 47 12.01 9.65 -9.61
CA SER A 47 12.22 10.46 -8.40
C SER A 47 10.98 10.52 -7.50
N HIS A 48 10.02 9.60 -7.68
CA HIS A 48 8.75 9.53 -6.96
C HIS A 48 7.88 10.80 -7.06
N ARG A 49 8.11 11.62 -8.10
CA ARG A 49 7.21 12.72 -8.47
C ARG A 49 6.02 12.20 -9.26
N ILE A 50 4.84 12.69 -8.92
CA ILE A 50 3.58 12.35 -9.59
C ILE A 50 3.55 13.04 -10.95
N THR A 51 3.55 12.26 -12.02
CA THR A 51 3.47 12.74 -13.40
C THR A 51 2.05 12.70 -13.95
N ASP A 52 1.23 11.78 -13.44
CA ASP A 52 -0.19 11.63 -13.79
C ASP A 52 -0.97 11.13 -12.57
N ALA A 53 -2.25 11.48 -12.49
CA ALA A 53 -3.13 11.02 -11.43
C ALA A 53 -4.55 10.80 -11.96
N GLN A 54 -5.10 9.62 -11.72
CA GLN A 54 -6.43 9.23 -12.14
C GLN A 54 -7.31 8.95 -10.93
N PHE A 55 -8.53 9.47 -10.97
CA PHE A 55 -9.49 9.44 -9.87
C PHE A 55 -10.75 8.72 -10.36
N ARG A 56 -10.93 7.48 -9.90
CA ARG A 56 -12.08 6.66 -10.26
C ARG A 56 -13.11 6.73 -9.15
N ASP A 57 -14.38 6.89 -9.52
CA ASP A 57 -15.52 6.90 -8.59
C ASP A 57 -15.33 7.89 -7.42
N SER A 58 -14.63 9.01 -7.66
CA SER A 58 -14.23 9.96 -6.62
C SER A 58 -15.35 10.95 -6.31
N HIS A 59 -15.85 10.90 -5.07
CA HIS A 59 -16.83 11.85 -4.52
C HIS A 59 -16.20 13.09 -3.88
N SER A 60 -14.91 13.32 -4.09
CA SER A 60 -14.14 14.41 -3.48
C SER A 60 -13.86 15.54 -4.47
N ASP A 61 -13.75 16.77 -3.97
CA ASP A 61 -13.31 17.96 -4.74
C ASP A 61 -11.80 17.91 -5.10
N ILE A 62 -11.23 16.71 -5.19
CA ILE A 62 -9.82 16.43 -5.44
C ILE A 62 -9.65 16.11 -6.92
N SER A 63 -8.64 16.73 -7.53
CA SER A 63 -8.34 16.65 -8.94
C SER A 63 -6.87 16.35 -9.18
N ALA A 64 -6.52 15.95 -10.41
CA ALA A 64 -5.13 15.72 -10.80
C ALA A 64 -4.24 16.95 -10.60
N SER A 65 -4.77 18.17 -10.79
CA SER A 65 -4.02 19.41 -10.56
C SER A 65 -3.58 19.62 -9.10
N ASP A 66 -4.21 18.94 -8.13
CA ASP A 66 -3.87 19.06 -6.72
C ASP A 66 -2.62 18.25 -6.32
N VAL A 67 -2.23 17.30 -7.17
CA VAL A 67 -1.22 16.27 -6.85
C VAL A 67 -0.11 16.19 -7.90
N VAL A 68 -0.42 16.42 -9.18
CA VAL A 68 0.56 16.32 -10.28
C VAL A 68 1.66 17.35 -10.09
N GLY A 69 2.90 16.90 -10.29
CA GLY A 69 4.12 17.68 -10.07
C GLY A 69 4.66 17.61 -8.65
N ARG A 70 3.90 17.13 -7.65
CA ARG A 70 4.37 16.96 -6.26
C ARG A 70 5.07 15.62 -6.08
N CYS A 71 5.95 15.51 -5.09
CA CYS A 71 6.48 14.23 -4.64
C CYS A 71 5.42 13.50 -3.80
N ILE A 72 5.29 12.19 -3.98
CA ILE A 72 4.33 11.39 -3.19
C ILE A 72 4.63 11.42 -1.68
N ASP A 73 5.89 11.58 -1.28
CA ASP A 73 6.32 11.77 0.11
C ASP A 73 5.81 13.09 0.74
N GLU A 74 5.52 14.12 -0.08
CA GLU A 74 4.91 15.37 0.39
C GLU A 74 3.42 15.19 0.71
N LEU A 75 2.77 14.24 0.03
CA LEU A 75 1.37 13.91 0.28
C LEU A 75 1.23 12.89 1.41
N CYS A 76 2.25 12.09 1.70
CA CYS A 76 2.17 11.07 2.74
C CYS A 76 2.18 11.69 4.16
N CYS A 77 1.27 11.21 5.02
CA CYS A 77 1.32 11.53 6.44
C CYS A 77 2.68 11.16 7.03
N LYS A 78 3.21 12.01 7.92
CA LYS A 78 4.55 11.85 8.49
C LYS A 78 4.76 10.48 9.16
N ASP A 79 3.74 9.95 9.82
CA ASP A 79 3.80 8.64 10.49
C ASP A 79 3.89 7.46 9.51
N ASP A 80 3.43 7.65 8.28
CA ASP A 80 3.31 6.60 7.26
C ASP A 80 4.46 6.66 6.22
N LYS A 81 5.41 7.60 6.35
CA LYS A 81 6.54 7.77 5.42
C LYS A 81 7.40 6.53 5.28
N SER A 82 7.78 5.89 6.40
CA SER A 82 8.59 4.67 6.36
C SER A 82 7.84 3.51 5.69
N VAL A 83 6.51 3.49 5.80
CA VAL A 83 5.66 2.50 5.13
C VAL A 83 5.65 2.76 3.63
N LEU A 84 5.52 4.02 3.22
CA LEU A 84 5.61 4.43 1.82
C LEU A 84 6.98 4.11 1.22
N ASP A 85 8.10 4.47 1.86
CA ASP A 85 9.44 4.12 1.38
C ASP A 85 9.61 2.60 1.20
N THR A 86 9.15 1.81 2.18
CA THR A 86 9.20 0.34 2.09
C THR A 86 8.35 -0.18 0.92
N LEU A 87 7.17 0.41 0.70
CA LEU A 87 6.28 0.05 -0.38
C LEU A 87 6.90 0.38 -1.75
N LEU A 88 7.52 1.55 -1.89
CA LEU A 88 8.16 2.01 -3.12
C LEU A 88 9.46 1.24 -3.42
N ASP A 89 10.21 0.83 -2.41
CA ASP A 89 11.46 0.07 -2.58
C ASP A 89 11.20 -1.43 -2.82
N SER A 90 10.10 -1.98 -2.29
CA SER A 90 9.78 -3.41 -2.37
C SER A 90 9.77 -3.94 -3.81
N VAL A 91 10.58 -4.97 -4.07
CA VAL A 91 10.65 -5.65 -5.38
C VAL A 91 9.44 -6.57 -5.59
N ALA A 92 8.76 -6.96 -4.52
CA ALA A 92 7.58 -7.82 -4.56
C ALA A 92 6.28 -6.99 -4.55
N GLU A 93 5.24 -7.51 -5.19
CA GLU A 93 3.88 -7.00 -5.09
C GLU A 93 3.45 -7.00 -3.61
N CYS A 94 3.29 -5.80 -3.05
CA CYS A 94 2.93 -5.58 -1.67
C CYS A 94 1.83 -4.53 -1.59
N SER A 95 1.00 -4.64 -0.56
CA SER A 95 0.00 -3.63 -0.22
C SER A 95 0.22 -3.14 1.20
N ALA A 96 -0.01 -1.86 1.44
CA ALA A 96 0.10 -1.25 2.76
C ALA A 96 -0.99 -0.21 2.96
N GLU A 97 -1.41 -0.02 4.21
CA GLU A 97 -2.31 1.07 4.57
C GLU A 97 -1.49 2.33 4.82
N LEU A 98 -1.84 3.43 4.15
CA LEU A 98 -1.22 4.73 4.31
C LEU A 98 -2.29 5.82 4.39
N ARG A 99 -1.92 6.97 4.94
CA ARG A 99 -2.73 8.17 4.87
C ARG A 99 -2.06 9.20 3.96
N LEU A 100 -2.87 9.78 3.07
CA LEU A 100 -2.47 10.85 2.17
C LEU A 100 -3.18 12.14 2.55
N CYS A 101 -2.43 13.22 2.69
CA CYS A 101 -2.92 14.59 2.85
C CYS A 101 -2.97 15.27 1.48
N ILE A 102 -4.16 15.51 0.96
CA ILE A 102 -4.38 16.18 -0.33
C ILE A 102 -5.37 17.31 -0.12
N LYS A 103 -4.97 18.55 -0.44
CA LYS A 103 -5.72 19.77 -0.06
C LYS A 103 -6.02 19.76 1.45
N ASP A 104 -7.30 19.90 1.79
CA ASP A 104 -7.86 19.90 3.13
C ASP A 104 -8.40 18.51 3.50
N TYR A 105 -7.95 17.44 2.85
CA TYR A 105 -8.40 16.08 3.14
C TYR A 105 -7.27 15.19 3.63
N ILE A 106 -7.59 14.36 4.62
CA ILE A 106 -6.82 13.18 4.98
C ILE A 106 -7.55 11.96 4.42
N ILE A 107 -6.86 11.21 3.57
CA ILE A 107 -7.40 10.05 2.87
C ILE A 107 -6.69 8.81 3.40
N SER A 108 -7.43 7.95 4.08
CA SER A 108 -6.93 6.62 4.45
C SER A 108 -7.07 5.69 3.24
N THR A 109 -5.96 5.14 2.78
CA THR A 109 -5.90 4.31 1.59
C THR A 109 -5.23 2.98 1.88
N ARG A 110 -5.65 1.94 1.16
CA ARG A 110 -4.85 0.74 0.95
C ARG A 110 -4.12 0.91 -0.37
N ALA A 111 -2.82 1.12 -0.30
CA ALA A 111 -1.99 1.37 -1.46
C ALA A 111 -1.25 0.11 -1.90
N HIS A 112 -1.15 -0.09 -3.20
CA HIS A 112 -0.35 -1.14 -3.82
C HIS A 112 0.43 -0.57 -5.00
N THR A 113 1.66 -1.05 -5.15
CA THR A 113 2.51 -0.68 -6.29
C THR A 113 2.36 -1.69 -7.40
N LEU A 114 1.98 -1.22 -8.58
CA LEU A 114 2.08 -1.96 -9.81
C LEU A 114 3.48 -1.70 -10.40
N LYS A 115 4.40 -2.62 -10.15
CA LYS A 115 5.72 -2.63 -10.80
C LYS A 115 5.66 -3.54 -12.00
N THR A 116 6.03 -3.04 -13.17
CA THR A 116 6.37 -3.91 -14.30
C THR A 116 7.83 -4.36 -14.14
N ASN A 117 8.20 -5.50 -14.74
CA ASN A 117 9.56 -6.03 -14.64
C ASN A 117 10.63 -5.16 -15.33
N ASN A 118 10.26 -4.02 -15.92
CA ASN A 118 11.18 -3.07 -16.53
C ASN A 118 11.44 -1.89 -15.60
N SER A 119 12.70 -1.67 -15.25
CA SER A 119 13.14 -0.53 -14.42
C SER A 119 12.93 0.84 -15.06
N ASP A 120 12.71 0.90 -16.38
CA ASP A 120 12.48 2.14 -17.14
C ASP A 120 10.99 2.54 -17.21
N GLU A 121 10.09 1.66 -16.80
CA GLU A 121 8.66 1.96 -16.82
C GLU A 121 8.25 2.76 -15.57
N PRO A 122 7.30 3.70 -15.70
CA PRO A 122 6.85 4.51 -14.58
C PRO A 122 6.19 3.62 -13.53
N LEU A 123 6.47 3.90 -12.26
CA LEU A 123 5.87 3.19 -11.14
C LEU A 123 4.44 3.67 -10.94
N VAL A 124 3.47 2.76 -10.92
CA VAL A 124 2.08 3.13 -10.63
C VAL A 124 1.76 2.75 -9.19
N LEU A 125 1.33 3.73 -8.41
CA LEU A 125 0.83 3.56 -7.05
C LEU A 125 -0.69 3.70 -7.06
N GLU A 126 -1.38 2.58 -6.92
CA GLU A 126 -2.83 2.54 -6.82
C GLU A 126 -3.24 2.59 -5.36
N CYS A 127 -4.19 3.46 -5.04
CA CYS A 127 -4.66 3.73 -3.69
C CYS A 127 -6.17 3.53 -3.64
N ALA A 128 -6.60 2.40 -3.08
CA ALA A 128 -8.02 2.20 -2.78
C ALA A 128 -8.40 3.05 -1.56
N VAL A 129 -9.35 3.96 -1.74
CA VAL A 129 -9.82 4.85 -0.67
C VAL A 129 -10.72 4.09 0.27
N MET A 130 -10.30 3.98 1.53
CA MET A 130 -11.08 3.36 2.60
C MET A 130 -11.90 4.41 3.35
N ARG A 131 -11.31 5.59 3.57
CA ARG A 131 -11.95 6.69 4.31
C ARG A 131 -11.39 8.04 3.87
N LEU A 132 -12.25 9.05 3.82
CA LEU A 132 -11.91 10.43 3.49
C LEU A 132 -12.41 11.36 4.60
N GLU A 133 -11.52 12.18 5.16
CA GLU A 133 -11.80 13.06 6.29
C GLU A 133 -11.40 14.50 5.94
N LEU A 134 -12.28 15.46 6.19
CA LEU A 134 -11.95 16.88 6.06
C LEU A 134 -11.08 17.31 7.25
N LEU A 135 -9.96 17.93 6.96
CA LEU A 135 -9.03 18.52 7.90
C LEU A 135 -9.68 19.80 8.45
N VAL A 136 -10.40 19.66 9.56
CA VAL A 136 -11.00 20.80 10.26
C VAL A 136 -9.89 21.47 11.07
N ILE A 137 -9.41 22.61 10.58
CA ILE A 137 -8.39 23.45 11.22
C ILE A 137 -9.05 24.59 11.99
#